data_AF-A0A9D6YS27-F1
#
_entry.id   AF-A0A9D6YS27-F1
#
_cell.length_a   1.000
_cell.length_b   1.000
_cell.length_c   1.000
_cell.angle_alpha   90.00
_cell.angle_beta   90.00
_cell.angle_gamma   90.00
#
_symmetry.space_group_name_H-M   'P 1'
#
loop_
_entity.id
_entity.type
_entity.pdbx_description
1 polymer ?
#
loop_
_entity_poly.entity_id
_entity_poly.type
_entity_poly.pdbx_seq_one_letter_code
_entity_poly.pdbx_strand_id
1 'polypeptide(L)' 'MEDYRVKIEINPKILLGKPVFKGTRIPVYVIFDMLAEG' A
#
# COMPACT_ATOMS: atom_id res chain seq x y z
N MET A 1 0.50 -19.21 -7.32
CA MET A 1 0.74 -18.15 -6.33
C MET A 1 0.03 -16.92 -6.84
N GLU A 2 -0.92 -16.38 -6.07
CA GLU A 2 -1.71 -15.20 -6.46
C GLU A 2 -0.78 -13.98 -6.64
N ASP A 3 -0.96 -13.17 -7.69
CA ASP A 3 -0.16 -11.95 -7.88
C ASP A 3 -0.62 -10.86 -6.91
N TYR A 4 0.21 -10.52 -5.92
CA TYR A 4 -0.10 -9.51 -4.91
C TYR A 4 -0.31 -8.11 -5.50
N ARG A 5 0.21 -7.84 -6.71
CA ARG A 5 0.07 -6.54 -7.38
C ARG A 5 -1.38 -6.17 -7.63
N VAL A 6 -2.29 -7.16 -7.68
CA VAL A 6 -3.72 -6.88 -7.84
C VAL A 6 -4.33 -6.19 -6.61
N LYS A 7 -3.66 -6.18 -5.46
CA LYS A 7 -4.13 -5.56 -4.21
C LYS A 7 -3.51 -4.18 -3.93
N ILE A 8 -2.51 -3.77 -4.72
CA ILE A 8 -1.79 -2.51 -4.56
C ILE A 8 -2.12 -1.58 -5.72
N GLU A 9 -2.35 -0.30 -5.43
CA GLU A 9 -2.48 0.76 -6.43
C GLU A 9 -1.29 1.71 -6.35
N ILE A 10 -0.72 2.03 -7.52
CA ILE A 10 0.34 3.02 -7.68
C ILE A 10 -0.16 4.00 -8.74
N ASN A 11 -0.59 5.18 -8.29
CA ASN A 11 -1.25 6.16 -9.14
C ASN A 11 -0.81 7.57 -8.72
N PRO A 12 -0.20 8.39 -9.60
CA PRO A 12 0.22 9.75 -9.26
C PRO A 12 -0.91 10.64 -8.71
N LYS A 13 -2.17 10.34 -9.06
CA LYS A 13 -3.36 11.05 -8.56
C LYS A 13 -3.77 10.66 -7.14
N ILE A 14 -3.21 9.57 -6.60
CA ILE A 14 -3.51 9.06 -5.26
C ILE A 14 -2.22 9.06 -4.45
N LEU A 15 -2.18 9.88 -3.39
CA LEU A 15 -1.01 9.99 -2.50
C LEU A 15 0.32 10.17 -3.26
N LEU A 16 0.32 10.97 -4.34
CA LEU A 16 1.51 11.29 -5.13
C LEU A 16 2.23 10.04 -5.69
N GLY A 17 1.49 8.96 -5.98
CA GLY A 17 2.07 7.73 -6.51
C GLY A 17 2.68 6.81 -5.45
N LYS A 18 2.47 7.09 -4.16
CA LYS A 18 2.83 6.13 -3.11
C LYS A 18 2.05 4.82 -3.30
N PRO A 19 2.68 3.66 -3.10
CA PRO A 19 1.98 2.38 -3.09
C PRO A 19 0.96 2.33 -1.95
N VAL A 20 -0.31 2.10 -2.30
CA VAL A 20 -1.43 2.04 -1.35
C VAL A 20 -2.23 0.77 -1.54
N PHE A 21 -2.92 0.30 -0.50
CA PHE A 21 -3.89 -0.79 -0.65
C PHE A 21 -5.09 -0.32 -1.45
N LYS A 22 -5.49 -1.09 -2.47
CA LYS A 22 -6.63 -0.76 -3.34
C LYS A 22 -7.90 -0.48 -2.53
N GLY A 23 -8.64 0.56 -2.93
CA GLY A 23 -9.85 1.00 -2.25
C GLY A 23 -9.60 1.78 -0.96
N THR A 24 -8.33 2.03 -0.62
CA THR A 24 -7.94 2.81 0.56
C THR A 24 -6.97 3.93 0.17
N ARG A 25 -6.65 4.78 1.14
CA ARG A 25 -5.49 5.70 1.08
C ARG A 25 -4.47 5.34 2.15
N ILE A 26 -4.38 4.05 2.49
CA ILE A 26 -3.42 3.53 3.46
C ILE A 26 -2.17 3.10 2.68
N PRO A 27 -1.02 3.75 2.90
CA PRO A 27 0.23 3.34 2.30
C PRO A 27 0.68 1.98 2.81
N VAL A 28 1.31 1.19 1.93
CA VAL A 28 1.78 -0.16 2.28
C VAL A 28 2.79 -0.14 3.43
N TYR A 29 3.59 0.93 3.54
CA TYR A 29 4.62 1.05 4.57
C TYR A 29 4.09 1.17 6.00
N VAL A 30 2.82 1.56 6.20
CA VAL A 30 2.22 1.64 7.54
C VAL A 30 2.26 0.28 8.25
N ILE A 31 2.14 -0.82 7.48
CA ILE A 31 2.24 -2.16 8.06
C ILE A 31 3.66 -2.44 8.55
N PHE A 32 4.69 -1.94 7.88
CA PHE A 32 6.07 -2.12 8.35
C PHE A 32 6.30 -1.40 9.68
N ASP A 33 5.74 -0.21 9.85
CA ASP A 33 5.81 0.53 11.13
C ASP A 33 5.11 -0.27 12.25
N MET A 34 3.90 -0.77 12.00
CA MET A 34 3.15 -1.59 12.97
C MET A 34 3.84 -2.91 13.32
N LEU A 35 4.52 -3.53 12.35
CA LEU A 35 5.30 -4.75 12.57
C LEU A 35 6.58 -4.46 13.35
N ALA A 36 7.18 -3.28 13.19
CA ALA A 36 8.39 -2.88 13.90
C ALA A 36 8.11 -2.49 15.36
N GLU A 37 6.88 -2.15 15.71
CA GLU A 37 6.44 -1.86 17.08
C GLU A 37 6.14 -3.11 17.92
N GLY A 38 6.12 -4.30 17.31
CA GLY A 38 5.88 -5.59 17.99
C GLY A 38 7.14 -6.30 18.46
#